data_AF-A0A0P7AW35-F1
#
_entry.id   AF-A0A0P7AW35-F1
#
_cell.length_a   1.000
_cell.length_b   1.000
_cell.length_c   1.000
_cell.angle_alpha   90.00
_cell.angle_beta   90.00
_cell.angle_gamma   90.00
#
_symmetry.space_group_name_H-M   'P 1'
#
loop_
_entity.id
_entity.type
_entity.pdbx_description
1 polymer ?
#
loop_
_entity_poly.entity_id
_entity_poly.type
_entity_poly.pdbx_seq_one_letter_code
_entity_poly.pdbx_strand_id
1 'polypeptide(L)'
;MGPRGGAEGSVDKGKVSEGEKKEDLPTNEADSEEPKFSPEEEAALLEESNAAKAEANALFSSKQYQEAVDKYGDAISSCPKYLLYPRAVIQSNLAACHLKLEDWKEGIKSATDALDALAKLEREDPRLNLDTKDKLNKDAKETEDGDAKPKDGDDDVEEEIISSGATRSAPPPPSPAEEARATLLADIQRIRSKSLMRRARARSEAGGWQNLTGAEEDYRALAATPSLGAADMRIVRTQLRDLPPRTKAAQEREMGEMWGKLKDLGNGILKPFGLSTENFQMVKDEQSGGYSMNFNQGNGSS
;
A
#
# COMPACT_ATOMS: atom_id res chain seq x y z
N MET A 1 16.76 79.54 -2.17
CA MET A 1 16.03 78.26 -2.20
C MET A 1 15.27 78.09 -0.89
N GLY A 2 13.94 78.22 -0.90
CA GLY A 2 13.08 77.68 0.19
C GLY A 2 12.78 76.19 -0.06
N PRO A 3 11.86 75.52 0.67
CA PRO A 3 10.83 76.07 1.58
C PRO A 3 10.64 75.31 2.92
N ARG A 4 10.12 75.99 3.96
CA ARG A 4 8.79 75.85 4.61
C ARG A 4 8.46 74.49 5.24
N GLY A 5 8.34 74.50 6.56
CA GLY A 5 7.60 73.51 7.35
C GLY A 5 6.22 74.05 7.78
N GLY A 6 5.33 73.11 8.09
CA GLY A 6 4.21 73.27 9.03
C GLY A 6 2.85 73.66 8.44
N ALA A 7 1.93 72.69 8.38
CA ALA A 7 0.50 72.79 8.76
C ALA A 7 -0.17 71.42 8.44
N GLU A 8 -0.59 70.68 9.47
CA GLU A 8 -1.99 70.49 9.89
C GLU A 8 -2.72 69.39 9.11
N GLY A 9 -3.25 68.41 9.87
CA GLY A 9 -4.08 67.33 9.36
C GLY A 9 -5.56 67.66 9.38
N SER A 10 -6.35 66.92 8.59
CA SER A 10 -7.75 66.61 8.88
C SER A 10 -8.35 65.63 7.85
N VAL A 11 -9.15 64.68 8.36
CA VAL A 11 -10.25 63.87 7.73
C VAL A 11 -9.89 62.95 6.54
N ASP A 12 -10.54 61.81 6.24
CA ASP A 12 -11.75 61.11 6.68
C ASP A 12 -11.69 59.64 6.18
N LYS A 13 -12.34 58.75 6.93
CA LYS A 13 -13.01 57.46 6.56
C LYS A 13 -12.56 56.61 5.37
N GLY A 14 -12.42 55.31 5.66
CA GLY A 14 -12.55 54.24 4.66
C GLY A 14 -12.54 52.85 5.29
N LYS A 15 -13.71 52.38 5.72
CA LYS A 15 -14.02 51.03 6.20
C LYS A 15 -14.05 50.05 5.03
N VAL A 16 -13.27 48.96 5.06
CA VAL A 16 -13.70 47.68 4.45
C VAL A 16 -13.12 46.49 5.19
N SER A 17 -14.04 45.66 5.66
CA SER A 17 -13.94 44.31 6.17
C SER A 17 -14.01 43.30 5.03
N GLU A 18 -13.43 42.11 5.25
CA GLU A 18 -13.80 40.75 4.76
C GLU A 18 -12.48 39.98 4.61
N GLY A 19 -12.23 38.86 5.28
CA GLY A 19 -13.13 37.74 5.53
C GLY A 19 -12.75 36.59 4.59
N GLU A 20 -11.51 36.08 4.72
CA GLU A 20 -11.04 34.95 3.90
C GLU A 20 -11.76 33.66 4.32
N LYS A 21 -12.79 33.29 3.55
CA LYS A 21 -13.34 31.94 3.51
C LYS A 21 -12.35 31.05 2.75
N LYS A 22 -11.81 30.04 3.45
CA LYS A 22 -11.19 28.88 2.79
C LYS A 22 -12.31 28.03 2.21
N GLU A 23 -12.37 27.95 0.89
CA GLU A 23 -13.17 26.95 0.18
C GLU A 23 -12.38 25.65 0.14
N ASP A 24 -12.85 24.64 0.87
CA ASP A 24 -12.44 23.26 0.71
C ASP A 24 -12.96 22.74 -0.64
N LEU A 25 -12.07 22.65 -1.63
CA LEU A 25 -12.35 21.94 -2.88
C LEU A 25 -12.27 20.43 -2.63
N PRO A 26 -13.31 19.65 -2.98
CA PRO A 26 -13.22 18.19 -2.97
C PRO A 26 -12.37 17.76 -4.18
N THR A 27 -11.22 17.14 -3.93
CA THR A 27 -10.43 16.45 -4.95
C THR A 27 -11.18 15.21 -5.39
N ASN A 28 -12.02 15.38 -6.40
CA ASN A 28 -12.64 14.32 -7.15
C ASN A 28 -11.54 13.69 -8.02
N GLU A 29 -10.94 12.57 -7.57
CA GLU A 29 -10.10 11.72 -8.40
C GLU A 29 -10.97 11.05 -9.45
N ALA A 30 -11.30 11.82 -10.49
CA ALA A 30 -11.86 11.29 -11.72
C ALA A 30 -10.75 10.56 -12.46
N ASP A 31 -10.90 9.25 -12.52
CA ASP A 31 -10.20 8.31 -13.38
C ASP A 31 -10.25 8.84 -14.82
N SER A 32 -9.21 9.57 -15.20
CA SER A 32 -9.00 10.06 -16.55
C SER A 32 -8.23 8.97 -17.25
N GLU A 33 -8.91 8.19 -18.11
CA GLU A 33 -8.23 7.26 -19.00
C GLU A 33 -7.28 8.07 -19.89
N GLU A 34 -5.99 8.10 -19.51
CA GLU A 34 -4.96 8.74 -20.31
C GLU A 34 -4.88 8.04 -21.68
N PRO A 35 -4.73 8.81 -22.78
CA PRO A 35 -4.59 8.22 -24.09
C PRO A 35 -3.36 7.30 -24.11
N LYS A 36 -3.56 6.03 -24.45
CA LYS A 36 -2.46 5.08 -24.66
C LYS A 36 -1.63 5.56 -25.84
N PHE A 37 -0.32 5.60 -25.67
CA PHE A 37 0.62 5.96 -26.72
C PHE A 37 0.56 4.94 -27.86
N SER A 38 1.04 5.33 -29.05
CA SER A 38 1.29 4.35 -30.09
C SER A 38 2.36 3.34 -29.62
N PRO A 39 2.37 2.10 -30.14
CA PRO A 39 3.37 1.11 -29.72
C PRO A 39 4.82 1.59 -29.88
N GLU A 40 5.09 2.42 -30.89
CA GLU A 40 6.42 2.98 -31.16
C GLU A 40 6.79 4.06 -30.12
N GLU A 41 5.87 4.98 -29.80
CA GLU A 41 6.08 6.00 -28.78
C GLU A 41 6.21 5.39 -27.38
N GLU A 42 5.39 4.38 -27.06
CA GLU A 42 5.48 3.65 -25.79
C GLU A 42 6.84 2.96 -25.64
N ALA A 43 7.33 2.32 -26.70
CA ALA A 43 8.64 1.68 -26.70
C ALA A 43 9.77 2.71 -26.49
N ALA A 44 9.69 3.88 -27.13
CA ALA A 44 10.66 4.96 -26.96
C ALA A 44 10.66 5.51 -25.53
N LEU A 45 9.49 5.76 -24.95
CA LEU A 45 9.34 6.22 -23.56
C LEU A 45 9.85 5.18 -22.55
N LEU A 46 9.58 3.89 -22.81
CA LEU A 46 10.08 2.81 -21.96
C LEU A 46 11.60 2.66 -22.08
N GLU A 47 12.18 2.85 -23.27
CA GLU A 47 13.63 2.87 -23.47
C GLU A 47 14.29 4.03 -22.72
N GLU A 48 13.73 5.24 -22.82
CA GLU A 48 14.18 6.42 -22.07
C GLU A 48 14.14 6.18 -20.56
N SER A 49 13.01 5.66 -20.06
CA SER A 49 12.85 5.28 -18.65
C SER A 49 13.88 4.23 -18.22
N ASN A 50 14.15 3.23 -19.05
CA ASN A 50 15.14 2.19 -18.77
C ASN A 50 16.57 2.72 -18.77
N ALA A 51 16.91 3.66 -19.64
CA ALA A 51 18.21 4.33 -19.65
C ALA A 51 18.41 5.14 -18.35
N ALA A 52 17.43 5.95 -17.97
CA ALA A 52 17.46 6.70 -16.71
C ALA A 52 17.58 5.76 -15.49
N LYS A 53 16.84 4.65 -15.48
CA LYS A 53 16.94 3.62 -14.44
C LYS A 53 18.33 2.96 -14.38
N ALA A 54 18.97 2.74 -15.53
CA ALA A 54 20.32 2.16 -15.58
C ALA A 54 21.36 3.12 -15.01
N GLU A 55 21.28 4.41 -15.33
CA GLU A 55 22.10 5.47 -14.72
C GLU A 55 21.87 5.55 -13.21
N ALA A 56 20.61 5.52 -12.77
CA ALA A 56 20.26 5.51 -11.35
C ALA A 56 20.86 4.28 -10.61
N ASN A 57 20.83 3.10 -11.23
CA ASN A 57 21.48 1.91 -10.67
C ASN A 57 23.01 2.08 -10.55
N ALA A 58 23.65 2.76 -11.50
CA ALA A 58 25.08 3.05 -11.46
C ALA A 58 25.39 4.03 -10.31
N LEU A 59 24.62 5.12 -10.17
CA LEU A 59 24.72 6.07 -9.07
C LEU A 59 24.51 5.38 -7.71
N PHE A 60 23.50 4.50 -7.60
CA PHE A 60 23.24 3.71 -6.40
C PHE A 60 24.45 2.82 -6.04
N SER A 61 25.06 2.18 -7.03
CA SER A 61 26.25 1.33 -6.84
C SER A 61 27.48 2.15 -6.42
N SER A 62 27.58 3.39 -6.90
CA SER A 62 28.58 4.38 -6.48
C SER A 62 28.27 5.04 -5.12
N LYS A 63 27.19 4.62 -4.44
CA LYS A 63 26.71 5.16 -3.15
C LYS A 63 26.27 6.63 -3.22
N GLN A 64 26.03 7.16 -4.41
CA GLN A 64 25.46 8.50 -4.62
C GLN A 64 23.93 8.39 -4.56
N TYR A 65 23.41 8.15 -3.35
CA TYR A 65 22.00 7.79 -3.19
C TYR A 65 21.04 8.94 -3.52
N GLN A 66 21.42 10.19 -3.23
CA GLN A 66 20.58 11.35 -3.57
C GLN A 66 20.47 11.55 -5.08
N GLU A 67 21.59 11.48 -5.79
CA GLU A 67 21.60 11.57 -7.26
C GLU A 67 20.85 10.39 -7.90
N ALA A 68 20.93 9.19 -7.29
CA ALA A 68 20.15 8.04 -7.71
C ALA A 68 18.64 8.26 -7.52
N VAL A 69 18.22 8.90 -6.43
CA VAL A 69 16.81 9.28 -6.20
C VAL A 69 16.31 10.19 -7.32
N ASP A 70 17.07 11.24 -7.63
CA ASP A 70 16.70 12.21 -8.68
C ASP A 70 16.57 11.49 -10.04
N LYS A 71 17.55 10.64 -10.38
CA LYS A 71 17.53 9.89 -11.64
C LYS A 71 16.43 8.83 -11.73
N TYR A 72 16.04 8.20 -10.61
CA TYR A 72 14.85 7.34 -10.58
C TYR A 72 13.56 8.16 -10.71
N GLY A 73 13.53 9.41 -10.23
CA GLY A 73 12.46 10.37 -10.46
C GLY A 73 12.26 10.65 -11.94
N ASP A 74 13.35 10.89 -12.68
CA ASP A 74 13.31 11.00 -14.15
C ASP A 74 12.74 9.73 -14.78
N ALA A 75 13.23 8.55 -14.37
CA ALA A 75 12.78 7.27 -14.92
C ALA A 75 11.28 7.02 -14.70
N ILE A 76 10.72 7.41 -13.54
CA ILE A 76 9.28 7.31 -13.25
C ILE A 76 8.48 8.31 -14.08
N SER A 77 9.03 9.49 -14.35
CA SER A 77 8.37 10.55 -15.10
C SER A 77 8.26 10.23 -16.58
N SER A 78 9.28 9.61 -17.18
CA SER A 78 9.25 9.14 -18.57
C SER A 78 8.47 7.84 -18.75
N CYS A 79 8.18 7.07 -17.68
CA CYS A 79 7.46 5.80 -17.78
C CYS A 79 5.92 6.02 -17.80
N PRO A 80 5.20 5.61 -18.86
CA PRO A 80 3.74 5.72 -18.92
C PRO A 80 3.05 5.12 -17.70
N LYS A 81 2.03 5.80 -17.14
CA LYS A 81 1.40 5.43 -15.85
C LYS A 81 0.75 4.04 -15.87
N TYR A 82 0.27 3.60 -17.02
CA TYR A 82 -0.35 2.29 -17.21
C TYR A 82 0.67 1.14 -17.32
N LEU A 83 1.98 1.41 -17.42
CA LEU A 83 3.03 0.39 -17.39
C LEU A 83 3.40 0.02 -15.94
N LEU A 84 2.52 -0.75 -15.32
CA LEU A 84 2.56 -1.02 -13.87
C LEU A 84 3.81 -1.78 -13.42
N TYR A 85 4.24 -2.81 -14.17
CA TYR A 85 5.41 -3.60 -13.80
C TYR A 85 6.73 -2.78 -13.84
N PRO A 86 7.08 -2.08 -14.94
CA PRO A 86 8.25 -1.19 -14.95
C PRO A 86 8.23 -0.15 -13.83
N ARG A 87 7.07 0.49 -13.58
CA ARG A 87 6.91 1.46 -12.49
C ARG A 87 7.15 0.83 -11.12
N ALA A 88 6.61 -0.37 -10.87
CA ALA A 88 6.84 -1.09 -9.62
C ALA A 88 8.32 -1.40 -9.38
N VAL A 89 9.06 -1.79 -10.43
CA VAL A 89 10.51 -2.04 -10.34
C VAL A 89 11.26 -0.77 -9.93
N ILE A 90 10.96 0.36 -10.59
CA ILE A 90 11.63 1.63 -10.31
C ILE A 90 11.31 2.11 -8.89
N GLN A 91 10.03 2.11 -8.50
CA GLN A 91 9.58 2.48 -7.16
C GLN A 91 10.21 1.62 -6.06
N SER A 92 10.34 0.32 -6.30
CA SER A 92 11.00 -0.59 -5.36
C SER A 92 12.48 -0.24 -5.18
N ASN A 93 13.19 0.15 -6.24
CA ASN A 93 14.59 0.58 -6.16
C ASN A 93 14.75 1.97 -5.54
N LEU A 94 13.81 2.89 -5.80
CA LEU A 94 13.74 4.18 -5.15
C LEU A 94 13.60 4.02 -3.63
N ALA A 95 12.75 3.10 -3.17
CA ALA A 95 12.66 2.75 -1.75
C ALA A 95 13.99 2.24 -1.17
N ALA A 96 14.81 1.54 -1.97
CA ALA A 96 16.14 1.12 -1.53
C ALA A 96 17.09 2.31 -1.34
N CYS A 97 16.97 3.37 -2.15
CA CYS A 97 17.75 4.60 -2.00
C CYS A 97 17.34 5.34 -0.73
N HIS A 98 16.04 5.53 -0.49
CA HIS A 98 15.53 6.17 0.71
C HIS A 98 15.94 5.42 1.99
N LEU A 99 15.97 4.08 1.97
CA LEU A 99 16.53 3.29 3.08
C LEU A 99 18.02 3.54 3.35
N LYS A 100 18.79 3.89 2.33
CA LYS A 100 20.22 4.23 2.46
C LYS A 100 20.43 5.67 2.95
N LEU A 101 19.47 6.54 2.67
CA LEU A 101 19.43 7.93 3.15
C LEU A 101 18.77 8.05 4.53
N GLU A 102 18.24 6.97 5.08
CA GLU A 102 17.45 6.96 6.33
C GLU A 102 16.18 7.83 6.25
N ASP A 103 15.71 8.13 5.04
CA ASP A 103 14.41 8.76 4.80
C ASP A 103 13.32 7.70 4.87
N TRP A 104 12.93 7.36 6.10
CA TRP A 104 11.96 6.30 6.34
C TRP A 104 10.59 6.61 5.74
N LYS A 105 10.19 7.89 5.72
CA LYS A 105 8.86 8.28 5.23
C LYS A 105 8.76 8.07 3.72
N GLU A 106 9.72 8.59 2.95
CA GLU A 106 9.73 8.41 1.51
C GLU A 106 10.05 6.96 1.10
N GLY A 107 10.81 6.24 1.94
CA GLY A 107 11.03 4.80 1.79
C GLY A 107 9.76 3.98 1.92
N ILE A 108 8.91 4.27 2.92
CA ILE A 108 7.60 3.62 3.11
C ILE A 108 6.67 3.92 1.93
N LYS A 109 6.63 5.18 1.50
CA LYS A 109 5.80 5.61 0.37
C LYS A 109 6.21 4.91 -0.92
N SER A 110 7.49 4.98 -1.31
CA SER A 110 7.99 4.36 -2.55
C SER A 110 7.78 2.84 -2.57
N ALA A 111 7.95 2.17 -1.43
CA ALA A 111 7.69 0.73 -1.34
C ALA A 111 6.20 0.38 -1.40
N THR A 112 5.32 1.26 -0.89
CA THR A 112 3.86 1.12 -1.00
C THR A 112 3.40 1.33 -2.43
N ASP A 113 3.86 2.39 -3.10
CA ASP A 113 3.58 2.66 -4.51
C ASP A 113 3.97 1.47 -5.40
N ALA A 114 5.10 0.82 -5.09
CA ALA A 114 5.51 -0.39 -5.79
C ALA A 114 4.54 -1.57 -5.58
N LEU A 115 4.07 -1.78 -4.35
CA LEU A 115 3.13 -2.86 -4.02
C LEU A 115 1.74 -2.61 -4.63
N ASP A 116 1.29 -1.35 -4.62
CA ASP A 116 0.01 -0.94 -5.20
C ASP A 116 0.02 -1.09 -6.72
N ALA A 117 1.13 -0.73 -7.38
CA ALA A 117 1.31 -0.98 -8.81
C ALA A 117 1.26 -2.49 -9.16
N LEU A 118 1.87 -3.36 -8.34
CA LEU A 118 1.78 -4.80 -8.54
C LEU A 118 0.37 -5.35 -8.28
N ALA A 119 -0.33 -4.86 -7.25
CA ALA A 119 -1.71 -5.26 -6.97
C ALA A 119 -2.65 -4.82 -8.10
N LYS A 120 -2.44 -3.62 -8.65
CA LYS A 120 -3.15 -3.12 -9.83
C LYS A 120 -2.88 -4.00 -11.05
N LEU A 121 -1.63 -4.41 -11.26
CA LEU A 121 -1.23 -5.28 -12.37
C LEU A 121 -1.91 -6.65 -12.30
N GLU A 122 -1.97 -7.26 -11.13
CA GLU A 122 -2.63 -8.57 -10.96
C GLU A 122 -4.13 -8.51 -11.20
N ARG A 123 -4.77 -7.38 -10.89
CA ARG A 123 -6.20 -7.16 -11.17
C ARG A 123 -6.46 -6.94 -12.66
N GLU A 124 -5.59 -6.20 -13.34
CA GLU A 124 -5.81 -5.72 -14.71
C GLU A 124 -5.26 -6.63 -15.80
N ASP A 125 -4.18 -7.38 -15.53
CA ASP A 125 -3.56 -8.25 -16.53
C ASP A 125 -4.34 -9.57 -16.68
N PRO A 126 -4.96 -9.84 -17.86
CA PRO A 126 -5.76 -11.04 -18.07
C PRO A 126 -4.95 -12.33 -17.94
N ARG A 127 -3.62 -12.27 -18.11
CA ARG A 127 -2.75 -13.44 -17.96
C ARG A 127 -2.61 -13.85 -16.49
N LEU A 128 -2.82 -12.93 -15.56
CA LEU A 128 -2.65 -13.13 -14.13
C LEU A 128 -3.99 -13.40 -13.43
N ASN A 129 -5.07 -12.80 -13.94
CA ASN A 129 -6.41 -12.94 -13.40
C ASN A 129 -7.01 -14.34 -13.70
N LEU A 130 -7.08 -15.19 -12.67
CA LEU A 130 -7.57 -16.56 -12.74
C LEU A 130 -9.10 -16.67 -12.94
N ASP A 131 -9.86 -15.60 -12.72
CA ASP A 131 -11.34 -15.61 -12.85
C ASP A 131 -11.80 -15.69 -14.33
N THR A 132 -10.88 -15.52 -15.28
CA THR A 132 -11.19 -15.54 -16.72
C THR A 132 -11.13 -16.95 -17.33
N LYS A 133 -10.57 -17.94 -16.63
CA LYS A 133 -10.50 -19.33 -17.15
C LYS A 133 -11.87 -19.98 -17.31
N ASP A 134 -12.87 -19.56 -16.53
CA ASP A 134 -14.24 -20.07 -16.66
C ASP A 134 -15.00 -19.50 -17.88
N LYS A 135 -14.52 -18.40 -18.48
CA LYS A 135 -15.17 -17.82 -19.68
C LYS A 135 -14.61 -18.41 -20.98
N LEU A 136 -13.29 -18.65 -21.07
CA LEU A 136 -12.65 -19.18 -22.28
C LEU A 136 -12.93 -20.68 -22.52
N ASN A 137 -13.31 -21.43 -21.49
CA ASN A 137 -13.69 -22.84 -21.63
C ASN A 137 -15.17 -23.04 -22.05
N LYS A 138 -15.97 -21.97 -22.08
CA LYS A 138 -17.38 -22.04 -22.45
C LYS A 138 -17.59 -21.94 -23.97
N ASP A 139 -16.71 -21.22 -24.66
CA ASP A 139 -16.79 -21.04 -26.12
C ASP A 139 -16.27 -22.26 -26.91
N ALA A 140 -15.59 -23.22 -26.27
CA ALA A 140 -15.10 -24.45 -26.90
C ALA A 140 -16.11 -25.62 -26.86
N LYS A 141 -17.29 -25.45 -26.23
CA LYS A 141 -18.28 -26.52 -26.05
C LYS A 141 -19.59 -26.30 -26.83
N GLU A 142 -19.69 -25.25 -27.65
CA GLU A 142 -20.90 -24.95 -28.44
C GLU A 142 -20.74 -25.19 -29.96
N THR A 143 -19.71 -25.92 -30.40
CA THR A 143 -19.54 -26.29 -31.81
C THR A 143 -19.37 -27.78 -32.03
N GLU A 144 -20.22 -28.62 -31.44
CA GLU A 144 -20.56 -29.94 -31.99
C GLU A 144 -22.01 -30.26 -31.63
N ASP A 145 -22.95 -29.69 -32.39
CA ASP A 145 -24.31 -30.23 -32.47
C ASP A 145 -24.61 -30.47 -33.96
N GLY A 146 -24.15 -31.63 -34.43
CA GLY A 146 -24.47 -32.18 -35.73
C GLY A 146 -25.69 -33.10 -35.59
N ASP A 147 -26.77 -32.65 -36.22
CA ASP A 147 -28.04 -33.34 -36.48
C ASP A 147 -27.90 -34.87 -36.72
N ALA A 148 -28.44 -35.70 -35.82
CA ALA A 148 -28.82 -37.09 -36.12
C ALA A 148 -29.92 -37.62 -35.17
N LYS A 149 -31.08 -37.85 -35.77
CA LYS A 149 -32.34 -38.45 -35.30
C LYS A 149 -32.20 -39.76 -34.47
N PRO A 150 -33.11 -40.05 -33.51
CA PRO A 150 -33.07 -41.28 -32.71
C PRO A 150 -33.69 -42.48 -33.45
N LYS A 151 -33.09 -43.67 -33.24
CA LYS A 151 -33.75 -44.97 -33.43
C LYS A 151 -33.45 -45.87 -32.25
N ASP A 152 -34.54 -46.40 -31.68
CA ASP A 152 -34.58 -47.41 -30.63
C ASP A 152 -33.91 -48.73 -31.04
N GLY A 153 -33.37 -49.45 -30.03
CA GLY A 153 -33.23 -50.91 -30.09
C GLY A 153 -32.01 -51.49 -29.37
N ASP A 154 -32.28 -52.01 -28.17
CA ASP A 154 -31.75 -53.24 -27.53
C ASP A 154 -30.25 -53.43 -27.20
N ASP A 155 -30.06 -53.83 -25.93
CA ASP A 155 -28.98 -54.61 -25.31
C ASP A 155 -27.59 -54.67 -25.97
N ASP A 156 -26.62 -53.97 -25.37
CA ASP A 156 -25.34 -54.63 -25.02
C ASP A 156 -24.60 -53.85 -23.93
N VAL A 157 -24.07 -54.58 -22.97
CA VAL A 157 -23.24 -54.08 -21.86
C VAL A 157 -21.87 -53.67 -22.40
N GLU A 158 -21.68 -52.39 -22.70
CA GLU A 158 -20.32 -51.82 -22.73
C GLU A 158 -19.95 -51.37 -21.32
N GLU A 159 -19.37 -52.30 -20.55
CA GLU A 159 -18.44 -51.93 -19.48
C GLU A 159 -17.34 -51.10 -20.12
N GLU A 160 -17.40 -49.78 -19.94
CA GLU A 160 -16.33 -48.87 -20.34
C GLU A 160 -15.08 -49.29 -19.54
N ILE A 161 -14.19 -50.02 -20.22
CA ILE A 161 -12.88 -50.42 -19.70
C ILE A 161 -12.06 -49.14 -19.55
N ILE A 162 -12.25 -48.44 -18.43
CA ILE A 162 -11.35 -47.38 -17.99
C ILE A 162 -10.04 -48.08 -17.63
N SER A 163 -9.16 -48.22 -18.63
CA SER A 163 -7.81 -48.73 -18.45
C SER A 163 -7.12 -47.90 -17.36
N SER A 164 -6.88 -48.55 -16.22
CA SER A 164 -6.14 -48.03 -15.08
C SER A 164 -4.71 -47.57 -15.43
N GLY A 165 -4.24 -47.83 -16.66
CA GLY A 165 -2.98 -47.39 -17.22
C GLY A 165 -2.91 -45.90 -17.64
N ALA A 166 -4.02 -45.17 -17.76
CA ALA A 166 -4.00 -43.76 -18.18
C ALA A 166 -3.51 -42.77 -17.10
N THR A 167 -3.27 -43.23 -15.87
CA THR A 167 -2.90 -42.39 -14.72
C THR A 167 -1.40 -42.04 -14.64
N ARG A 168 -0.58 -42.44 -15.62
CA ARG A 168 0.89 -42.22 -15.61
C ARG A 168 1.44 -41.45 -16.81
N SER A 169 0.61 -40.82 -17.64
CA SER A 169 1.14 -39.89 -18.63
C SER A 169 1.69 -38.68 -17.89
N ALA A 170 3.00 -38.46 -17.99
CA ALA A 170 3.63 -37.23 -17.51
C ALA A 170 2.85 -36.04 -18.11
N PRO A 171 2.57 -34.99 -17.32
CA PRO A 171 1.86 -33.83 -17.84
C PRO A 171 2.61 -33.30 -19.07
N PRO A 172 1.89 -32.86 -20.11
CA PRO A 172 2.52 -32.29 -21.29
C PRO A 172 3.44 -31.13 -20.87
N PRO A 173 4.59 -30.94 -21.56
CA PRO A 173 5.45 -29.80 -21.28
C PRO A 173 4.64 -28.50 -21.41
N PRO A 174 4.92 -27.50 -20.55
CA PRO A 174 4.18 -26.24 -20.56
C PRO A 174 4.31 -25.56 -21.92
N SER A 175 3.22 -24.94 -22.37
CA SER A 175 3.24 -24.12 -23.58
C SER A 175 4.10 -22.86 -23.39
N PRO A 176 4.62 -22.24 -24.46
CA PRO A 176 5.37 -20.98 -24.35
C PRO A 176 4.60 -19.87 -23.62
N ALA A 177 3.26 -19.86 -23.73
CA ALA A 177 2.40 -18.91 -23.03
C ALA A 177 2.37 -19.17 -21.50
N GLU A 178 2.36 -20.45 -21.10
CA GLU A 178 2.41 -20.84 -19.69
C GLU A 178 3.79 -20.56 -19.07
N GLU A 179 4.87 -20.77 -19.83
CA GLU A 179 6.23 -20.42 -19.41
C GLU A 179 6.40 -18.90 -19.25
N ALA A 180 5.89 -18.10 -20.19
CA ALA A 180 5.91 -16.64 -20.09
C ALA A 180 5.11 -16.13 -18.89
N ARG A 181 3.94 -16.73 -18.63
CA ARG A 181 3.12 -16.43 -17.44
C ARG A 181 3.84 -16.80 -16.15
N ALA A 182 4.45 -17.97 -16.09
CA ALA A 182 5.21 -18.41 -14.91
C ALA A 182 6.39 -17.48 -14.63
N THR A 183 7.09 -17.05 -15.67
CA THR A 183 8.19 -16.07 -15.58
C THR A 183 7.70 -14.73 -15.04
N LEU A 184 6.60 -14.20 -15.59
CA LEU A 184 5.99 -12.96 -15.12
C LEU A 184 5.59 -13.04 -13.64
N LEU A 185 4.96 -14.14 -13.22
CA LEU A 185 4.60 -14.38 -11.82
C LEU A 185 5.84 -14.42 -10.92
N ALA A 186 6.90 -15.11 -11.32
CA ALA A 186 8.14 -15.17 -10.55
C ALA A 186 8.79 -13.78 -10.39
N ASP A 187 8.75 -12.98 -11.44
CA ASP A 187 9.25 -11.61 -11.44
C ASP A 187 8.42 -10.67 -10.55
N ILE A 188 7.09 -10.74 -10.64
CA ILE A 188 6.17 -10.02 -9.74
C ILE A 188 6.44 -10.40 -8.28
N GLN A 189 6.56 -11.69 -7.98
CA GLN A 189 6.83 -12.16 -6.62
C GLN A 189 8.19 -11.70 -6.09
N ARG A 190 9.20 -11.64 -6.96
CA ARG A 190 10.52 -11.10 -6.61
C ARG A 190 10.45 -9.62 -6.23
N ILE A 191 9.77 -8.79 -7.03
CA ILE A 191 9.62 -7.36 -6.75
C ILE A 191 8.76 -7.15 -5.50
N ARG A 192 7.65 -7.89 -5.35
CA ARG A 192 6.80 -7.89 -4.15
C ARG A 192 7.60 -8.17 -2.89
N SER A 193 8.39 -9.25 -2.88
CA SER A 193 9.20 -9.63 -1.71
C SER A 193 10.18 -8.52 -1.35
N LYS A 194 10.89 -7.96 -2.35
CA LYS A 194 11.80 -6.83 -2.13
C LYS A 194 11.08 -5.60 -1.58
N SER A 195 9.94 -5.21 -2.14
CA SER A 195 9.17 -4.07 -1.68
C SER A 195 8.65 -4.26 -0.26
N LEU A 196 8.13 -5.45 0.09
CA LEU A 196 7.72 -5.78 1.46
C LEU A 196 8.90 -5.69 2.44
N MET A 197 10.05 -6.28 2.10
CA MET A 197 11.26 -6.19 2.95
C MET A 197 11.69 -4.75 3.17
N ARG A 198 11.65 -3.93 2.11
CA ARG A 198 12.01 -2.51 2.15
C ARG A 198 11.04 -1.71 3.02
N ARG A 199 9.72 -1.91 2.84
CA ARG A 199 8.68 -1.25 3.63
C ARG A 199 8.72 -1.65 5.10
N ALA A 200 8.84 -2.95 5.38
CA ALA A 200 8.92 -3.49 6.73
C ALA A 200 10.12 -2.90 7.49
N ARG A 201 11.27 -2.81 6.83
CA ARG A 201 12.46 -2.17 7.41
C ARG A 201 12.24 -0.69 7.68
N ALA A 202 11.78 0.08 6.68
CA ALA A 202 11.54 1.51 6.85
C ALA A 202 10.53 1.79 7.99
N ARG A 203 9.45 1.01 8.07
CA ARG A 203 8.46 1.08 9.16
C ARG A 203 9.06 0.74 10.53
N SER A 204 9.94 -0.27 10.58
CA SER A 204 10.59 -0.69 11.83
C SER A 204 11.53 0.39 12.39
N GLU A 205 12.19 1.16 11.51
CA GLU A 205 13.07 2.27 11.88
C GLU A 205 12.30 3.55 12.15
N ALA A 206 11.25 3.85 11.38
CA ALA A 206 10.37 5.00 11.61
C ALA A 206 9.74 4.98 13.00
N GLY A 207 9.46 3.77 13.52
CA GLY A 207 8.90 3.58 14.85
C GLY A 207 7.48 4.16 14.98
N GLY A 208 7.00 4.19 16.21
CA GLY A 208 5.61 4.51 16.51
C GLY A 208 4.66 3.33 16.26
N TRP A 209 3.52 3.34 16.93
CA TRP A 209 2.64 2.17 17.00
C TRP A 209 2.13 1.74 15.62
N GLN A 210 1.70 2.70 14.79
CA GLN A 210 1.18 2.41 13.46
C GLN A 210 2.23 1.77 12.53
N ASN A 211 3.45 2.32 12.50
CA ASN A 211 4.50 1.77 11.64
C ASN A 211 4.96 0.41 12.14
N LEU A 212 5.18 0.24 13.46
CA LEU A 212 5.62 -1.05 14.00
C LEU A 212 4.60 -2.16 13.75
N THR A 213 3.30 -1.87 13.88
CA THR A 213 2.22 -2.80 13.51
C THR A 213 2.28 -3.15 12.01
N GLY A 214 2.39 -2.14 11.15
CA GLY A 214 2.52 -2.36 9.71
C GLY A 214 3.80 -3.11 9.31
N ALA A 215 4.89 -2.96 10.06
CA ALA A 215 6.12 -3.72 9.84
C ALA A 215 5.92 -5.20 10.16
N GLU A 216 5.20 -5.52 11.24
CA GLU A 216 4.86 -6.91 11.56
C GLU A 216 4.00 -7.55 10.48
N GLU A 217 3.01 -6.82 9.95
CA GLU A 217 2.17 -7.29 8.84
C GLU A 217 3.01 -7.61 7.59
N ASP A 218 3.92 -6.70 7.21
CA ASP A 218 4.81 -6.91 6.08
C ASP A 218 5.72 -8.14 6.27
N TYR A 219 6.29 -8.32 7.48
CA TYR A 219 7.10 -9.50 7.78
C TYR A 219 6.29 -10.80 7.85
N ARG A 220 5.03 -10.76 8.31
CA ARG A 220 4.12 -11.92 8.24
C ARG A 220 3.81 -12.31 6.80
N ALA A 221 3.55 -11.33 5.93
CA ALA A 221 3.34 -11.58 4.50
C ALA A 221 4.57 -12.22 3.85
N LEU A 222 5.77 -11.74 4.17
CA LEU A 222 7.03 -12.34 3.72
C LEU A 222 7.21 -13.77 4.22
N ALA A 223 6.88 -14.06 5.48
CA ALA A 223 6.97 -15.40 6.04
C ALA A 223 6.03 -16.41 5.35
N ALA A 224 4.91 -15.93 4.81
CA ALA A 224 3.95 -16.73 4.05
C ALA A 224 4.36 -16.94 2.57
N THR A 225 5.42 -16.29 2.08
CA THR A 225 5.81 -16.35 0.66
C THR A 225 6.61 -17.62 0.35
N PRO A 226 6.14 -18.50 -0.54
CA PRO A 226 6.74 -19.82 -0.80
C PRO A 226 7.93 -19.75 -1.76
N SER A 227 8.98 -18.96 -1.45
CA SER A 227 10.28 -18.98 -2.16
C SER A 227 11.27 -17.94 -1.64
N LEU A 228 11.12 -17.44 -0.40
CA LEU A 228 12.00 -16.39 0.09
C LEU A 228 13.41 -16.92 0.36
N GLY A 229 14.44 -16.17 -0.03
CA GLY A 229 15.83 -16.57 0.14
C GLY A 229 16.20 -16.85 1.60
N ALA A 230 17.10 -17.79 1.84
CA ALA A 230 17.46 -18.21 3.21
C ALA A 230 17.99 -17.05 4.09
N ALA A 231 18.71 -16.10 3.48
CA ALA A 231 19.19 -14.90 4.18
C ALA A 231 18.02 -14.00 4.62
N ASP A 232 17.08 -13.74 3.71
CA ASP A 232 15.90 -12.91 3.97
C ASP A 232 14.98 -13.57 5.00
N MET A 233 14.78 -14.89 4.92
CA MET A 233 14.01 -15.64 5.92
C MET A 233 14.60 -15.55 7.33
N ARG A 234 15.93 -15.47 7.49
CA ARG A 234 16.55 -15.24 8.80
C ARG A 234 16.22 -13.85 9.34
N ILE A 235 16.22 -12.84 8.48
CA ILE A 235 15.83 -11.47 8.85
C ILE A 235 14.36 -11.46 9.29
N VAL A 236 13.46 -12.02 8.48
CA VAL A 236 12.03 -12.10 8.76
C VAL A 236 11.76 -12.75 10.12
N ARG A 237 12.37 -13.93 10.38
CA ARG A 237 12.21 -14.63 11.68
C ARG A 237 12.71 -13.82 12.87
N THR A 238 13.82 -13.11 12.70
CA THR A 238 14.39 -12.26 13.76
C THR A 238 13.44 -11.11 14.05
N GLN A 239 12.95 -10.43 13.00
CA GLN A 239 12.06 -9.28 13.14
C GLN A 239 10.70 -9.67 13.74
N LEU A 240 10.14 -10.84 13.37
CA LEU A 240 8.90 -11.34 13.96
C LEU A 240 9.02 -11.74 15.43
N ARG A 241 10.23 -11.96 15.93
CA ARG A 241 10.49 -12.15 17.36
C ARG A 241 10.64 -10.81 18.09
N ASP A 242 11.32 -9.85 17.47
CA ASP A 242 11.77 -8.63 18.13
C ASP A 242 10.77 -7.46 18.03
N LEU A 243 9.90 -7.44 17.01
CA LEU A 243 8.90 -6.37 16.82
C LEU A 243 7.71 -6.43 17.80
N PRO A 244 7.08 -7.58 18.11
CA PRO A 244 5.91 -7.62 18.99
C PRO A 244 6.06 -6.90 20.34
N PRO A 245 7.17 -7.06 21.11
CA PRO A 245 7.35 -6.31 22.35
C PRO A 245 7.52 -4.80 22.10
N ARG A 246 8.16 -4.40 20.99
CA ARG A 246 8.32 -2.98 20.62
C ARG A 246 6.97 -2.36 20.26
N THR A 247 6.15 -3.06 19.49
CA THR A 247 4.81 -2.63 19.09
C THR A 247 3.91 -2.46 20.30
N LYS A 248 3.91 -3.43 21.23
CA LYS A 248 3.13 -3.34 22.48
C LYS A 248 3.57 -2.15 23.33
N ALA A 249 4.87 -1.94 23.50
CA ALA A 249 5.39 -0.79 24.24
C ALA A 249 5.00 0.55 23.59
N ALA A 250 5.07 0.64 22.25
CA ALA A 250 4.65 1.83 21.51
C ALA A 250 3.13 2.07 21.64
N GLN A 251 2.32 1.02 21.55
CA GLN A 251 0.88 1.07 21.74
C GLN A 251 0.51 1.62 23.12
N GLU A 252 1.09 1.07 24.19
CA GLU A 252 0.80 1.51 25.56
C GLU A 252 1.20 2.98 25.78
N ARG A 253 2.36 3.38 25.26
CA ARG A 253 2.84 4.77 25.35
C ARG A 253 1.91 5.74 24.60
N GLU A 254 1.62 5.47 23.32
CA GLU A 254 0.80 6.37 22.50
C GLU A 254 -0.65 6.41 22.96
N MET A 255 -1.20 5.27 23.39
CA MET A 255 -2.54 5.22 23.99
C MET A 255 -2.59 6.03 25.30
N GLY A 256 -1.55 5.95 26.14
CA GLY A 256 -1.42 6.77 27.34
C GLY A 256 -1.37 8.27 27.04
N GLU A 257 -0.60 8.68 26.03
CA GLU A 257 -0.51 10.08 25.58
C GLU A 257 -1.85 10.58 24.99
N MET A 258 -2.52 9.77 24.16
CA MET A 258 -3.83 10.09 23.60
C MET A 258 -4.89 10.21 24.68
N TRP A 259 -4.90 9.29 25.65
CA TRP A 259 -5.80 9.33 26.79
C TRP A 259 -5.56 10.56 27.67
N GLY A 260 -4.29 10.92 27.89
CA GLY A 260 -3.92 12.16 28.57
C GLY A 260 -4.48 13.39 27.86
N LYS A 261 -4.25 13.52 26.55
CA LYS A 261 -4.79 14.63 25.74
C LYS A 261 -6.31 14.68 25.76
N LEU A 262 -6.98 13.53 25.71
CA LEU A 262 -8.44 13.46 25.78
C LEU A 262 -8.96 13.91 27.15
N LYS A 263 -8.28 13.52 28.23
CA LYS A 263 -8.56 14.00 29.58
C LYS A 263 -8.35 15.51 29.71
N ASP A 264 -7.25 16.04 29.18
CA ASP A 264 -6.96 17.47 29.22
C ASP A 264 -7.99 18.29 28.45
N LEU A 265 -8.41 17.80 27.28
CA LEU A 265 -9.50 18.40 26.51
C LEU A 265 -10.83 18.38 27.30
N GLY A 266 -11.17 17.24 27.89
CA GLY A 266 -12.35 17.11 28.75
C GLY A 266 -12.30 18.05 29.95
N ASN A 267 -11.14 18.15 30.61
CA ASN A 267 -10.90 19.06 31.72
C ASN A 267 -11.02 20.53 31.27
N GLY A 268 -10.59 20.88 30.07
CA GLY A 268 -10.78 22.22 29.50
C GLY A 268 -12.26 22.61 29.39
N ILE A 269 -13.13 21.66 28.99
CA ILE A 269 -14.58 21.86 28.90
C ILE A 269 -15.22 21.89 30.30
N LEU A 270 -14.73 21.08 31.23
CA LEU A 270 -15.31 20.91 32.57
C LEU A 270 -14.87 21.98 33.58
N LYS A 271 -13.70 22.61 33.37
CA LYS A 271 -13.12 23.59 34.29
C LYS A 271 -14.02 24.81 34.56
N PRO A 272 -14.73 25.42 33.59
CA PRO A 272 -15.69 26.49 33.85
C PRO A 272 -16.86 26.08 34.78
N PHE A 273 -17.11 24.77 34.92
CA PHE A 273 -18.15 24.22 35.78
C PHE A 273 -17.61 23.76 37.15
N GLY A 274 -16.32 23.98 37.44
CA GLY A 274 -15.67 23.47 38.65
C GLY A 274 -15.52 21.94 38.67
N LEU A 275 -15.53 21.31 37.49
CA LEU A 275 -15.46 19.85 37.32
C LEU A 275 -14.17 19.44 36.61
N SER A 276 -13.81 18.17 36.75
CA SER A 276 -12.71 17.47 36.10
C SER A 276 -13.15 16.07 35.69
N THR A 277 -12.47 15.49 34.70
CA THR A 277 -12.60 14.09 34.26
C THR A 277 -12.31 13.10 35.39
N GLU A 278 -11.63 13.52 36.45
CA GLU A 278 -11.40 12.71 37.67
C GLU A 278 -12.60 12.65 38.61
N ASN A 279 -13.52 13.61 38.53
CA ASN A 279 -14.75 13.59 39.32
C ASN A 279 -15.69 12.48 38.87
N PHE A 280 -15.53 11.95 37.65
CA PHE A 280 -16.39 10.90 37.09
C PHE A 280 -15.63 9.56 37.08
N GLN A 281 -15.73 8.80 38.15
CA GLN A 281 -15.05 7.51 38.30
C GLN A 281 -15.96 6.37 37.81
N MET A 282 -15.53 5.63 36.81
CA MET A 282 -16.21 4.38 36.45
C MET A 282 -15.82 3.27 37.42
N VAL A 283 -16.82 2.66 38.06
CA VAL A 283 -16.67 1.47 38.92
C VAL A 283 -17.34 0.30 38.22
N LYS A 284 -16.56 -0.74 37.93
CA LYS A 284 -17.07 -1.99 37.38
C LYS A 284 -17.63 -2.85 38.53
N ASP A 285 -18.87 -3.26 38.42
CA ASP A 285 -19.48 -4.22 39.33
C ASP A 285 -19.09 -5.65 38.90
N GLU A 286 -18.30 -6.34 39.73
CA GLU A 286 -17.79 -7.69 39.45
C GLU A 286 -18.89 -8.76 39.41
N GLN A 287 -20.09 -8.51 39.96
CA GLN A 287 -21.19 -9.47 39.95
C GLN A 287 -22.08 -9.36 38.72
N SER A 288 -22.39 -8.14 38.26
CA SER A 288 -23.26 -7.92 37.10
C SER A 288 -22.49 -7.72 35.79
N GLY A 289 -21.18 -7.47 35.86
CA GLY A 289 -20.36 -7.04 34.73
C GLY A 289 -20.69 -5.63 34.23
N GLY A 290 -21.63 -4.94 34.87
CA GLY A 290 -22.06 -3.59 34.52
C GLY A 290 -21.05 -2.51 34.93
N TYR A 291 -21.05 -1.41 34.17
CA TYR A 291 -20.28 -0.21 34.49
C TYR A 291 -21.22 0.80 35.16
N SER A 292 -20.89 1.22 36.38
CA SER A 292 -21.58 2.32 37.08
C SER A 292 -20.66 3.54 37.15
N MET A 293 -21.21 4.74 36.94
CA MET A 293 -20.46 5.99 37.04
C MET A 293 -20.68 6.58 38.43
N ASN A 294 -19.63 6.65 39.23
CA ASN A 294 -19.64 7.30 40.53
C ASN A 294 -19.10 8.73 40.38
N PHE A 295 -19.84 9.71 40.89
CA PHE A 295 -19.43 11.10 40.84
C PHE A 295 -18.88 11.53 42.20
N ASN A 296 -17.59 11.87 42.26
CA ASN A 296 -16.92 12.30 43.48
C ASN A 296 -16.60 13.79 43.37
N GLN A 297 -17.37 14.62 44.06
CA GLN A 297 -17.06 16.03 44.26
C GLN A 297 -15.93 16.10 45.28
N GLY A 298 -14.68 16.25 44.83
CA GLY A 298 -13.56 16.52 45.73
C GLY A 298 -13.94 17.70 46.62
N ASN A 299 -13.92 17.49 47.94
CA ASN A 299 -14.32 18.45 48.96
C ASN A 299 -13.40 19.68 48.93
N GLY A 300 -13.68 20.64 48.04
CA GLY A 300 -13.12 21.97 48.06
C GLY A 300 -13.68 22.73 49.26
N SER A 301 -13.00 22.61 50.39
CA SER A 301 -13.21 23.51 51.53
C SER A 301 -12.64 24.87 51.13
N SER A 302 -13.55 25.83 50.93
CA SER A 302 -13.42 27.30 50.91
C SER A 302 -12.15 27.94 50.36
#